data_AF-A0A538T6Z2-F1
#
_entry.id   AF-A0A538T6Z2-F1
#
_cell.length_a   1.000
_cell.length_b   1.000
_cell.length_c   1.000
_cell.angle_alpha   90.00
_cell.angle_beta   90.00
_cell.angle_gamma   90.00
#
_symmetry.space_group_name_H-M   'P 1'
#
loop_
_entity.id
_entity.type
_entity.pdbx_description
1 polymer ?
#
loop_
_entity_poly.entity_id
_entity_poly.type
_entity_poly.pdbx_seq_one_letter_code
_entity_poly.pdbx_strand_id
1 'polypeptide(L)'
;MLARKTQGTASGAWNTPERAVRIDCVGLFVARAAASMLVAGVLSCAASSVFQLSGDEQASLHLAMGTPLTFTVPRERSLQTWDRAHAFVDRYASMKLRSVTDSMLVTYDPPTYAQVPAPVEAGSSIRFGYTVSRTSLADGIQIAVTCTASSKLGEKDADQNAHIAAYYIMMGIIACDRCIVR
;
A
#
# COMPACT_ATOMS: atom_id res chain seq x y z
N MET A 1 -77.38 -24.97 42.93
CA MET A 1 -76.49 -26.13 42.67
C MET A 1 -75.94 -25.98 41.27
N LEU A 2 -74.60 -26.04 41.12
CA LEU A 2 -73.75 -26.34 39.95
C LEU A 2 -74.27 -26.01 38.52
N ALA A 3 -73.51 -25.57 37.52
CA ALA A 3 -72.13 -25.10 37.29
C ALA A 3 -72.01 -24.88 35.75
N ARG A 4 -70.98 -24.14 35.32
CA ARG A 4 -70.37 -24.05 33.94
C ARG A 4 -71.06 -23.13 32.91
N LYS A 5 -70.38 -22.06 32.45
CA LYS A 5 -69.35 -21.98 31.36
C LYS A 5 -69.96 -22.38 30.00
N THR A 6 -69.86 -21.67 28.89
CA THR A 6 -69.00 -20.56 28.41
C THR A 6 -69.54 -20.14 27.03
N GLN A 7 -69.55 -18.85 26.70
CA GLN A 7 -69.73 -18.33 25.33
C GLN A 7 -68.45 -17.62 24.89
N GLY A 8 -68.10 -17.73 23.61
CA GLY A 8 -67.26 -16.74 22.92
C GLY A 8 -66.05 -17.27 22.14
N THR A 9 -66.29 -17.86 20.97
CA THR A 9 -65.47 -17.72 19.75
C THR A 9 -65.67 -16.30 19.18
N ALA A 10 -64.79 -15.59 18.47
CA ALA A 10 -63.44 -15.77 17.94
C ALA A 10 -62.98 -14.39 17.38
N SER A 11 -61.80 -14.38 16.75
CA SER A 11 -61.11 -13.27 16.04
C SER A 11 -60.19 -12.46 16.95
N GLY A 12 -58.91 -12.26 16.65
CA GLY A 12 -58.08 -12.71 15.56
C GLY A 12 -56.73 -12.01 15.73
N ALA A 13 -55.61 -12.68 15.51
CA ALA A 13 -54.33 -12.03 15.25
C ALA A 13 -53.32 -13.08 14.82
N TRP A 14 -52.57 -12.70 13.81
CA TRP A 14 -51.65 -13.51 13.05
C TRP A 14 -50.33 -13.75 13.80
N ASN A 15 -49.86 -14.98 13.64
CA ASN A 15 -48.49 -15.50 13.58
C ASN A 15 -47.53 -15.37 14.79
N THR A 16 -47.10 -16.56 15.16
CA THR A 16 -46.29 -17.09 16.26
C THR A 16 -44.77 -16.85 16.14
N PRO A 17 -44.00 -17.18 17.20
CA PRO A 17 -42.76 -16.52 17.63
C PRO A 17 -41.52 -17.35 17.28
N GLU A 18 -40.32 -16.87 17.69
CA GLU A 18 -39.35 -17.70 18.43
C GLU A 18 -38.20 -16.81 18.94
N ARG A 19 -38.22 -16.46 20.24
CA ARG A 19 -37.54 -17.13 21.36
C ARG A 19 -36.06 -16.75 21.47
N ALA A 20 -35.84 -15.63 22.18
CA ALA A 20 -34.53 -15.22 22.68
C ALA A 20 -34.01 -16.23 23.71
N VAL A 21 -32.80 -16.73 23.50
CA VAL A 21 -32.05 -17.51 24.50
C VAL A 21 -30.95 -16.62 25.06
N ARG A 22 -31.04 -16.35 26.36
CA ARG A 22 -30.02 -15.67 27.16
C ARG A 22 -28.83 -16.62 27.33
N ILE A 23 -27.62 -16.11 27.15
CA ILE A 23 -26.39 -16.83 27.43
C ILE A 23 -26.02 -16.55 28.89
N ASP A 24 -26.24 -17.51 29.77
CA ASP A 24 -25.74 -17.49 31.14
C ASP A 24 -24.31 -18.02 31.17
N CYS A 25 -23.37 -17.16 31.56
CA CYS A 25 -22.01 -17.54 31.95
C CYS A 25 -22.05 -18.14 33.35
N VAL A 26 -21.99 -19.46 33.48
CA VAL A 26 -21.67 -20.13 34.76
C VAL A 26 -20.60 -21.18 34.50
N GLY A 27 -19.46 -21.00 35.17
CA GLY A 27 -18.30 -21.86 35.04
C GLY A 27 -18.54 -23.28 35.54
N LEU A 28 -17.74 -24.21 35.04
CA LEU A 28 -17.61 -25.52 35.66
C LEU A 28 -16.21 -26.11 35.43
N PHE A 29 -15.49 -26.19 36.56
CA PHE A 29 -14.60 -27.25 37.02
C PHE A 29 -13.62 -27.93 36.04
N VAL A 30 -12.36 -27.76 36.40
CA VAL A 30 -11.20 -28.55 36.00
C VAL A 30 -11.37 -30.01 36.47
N ALA A 31 -11.41 -30.97 35.55
CA ALA A 31 -11.10 -32.37 35.81
C ALA A 31 -10.52 -33.03 34.56
N ARG A 32 -9.37 -33.68 34.75
CA ARG A 32 -8.51 -34.31 33.73
C ARG A 32 -9.15 -35.57 33.15
N ALA A 33 -9.07 -35.77 31.84
CA ALA A 33 -9.04 -37.10 31.23
C ALA A 33 -8.30 -37.05 29.88
N ALA A 34 -7.44 -38.04 29.68
CA ALA A 34 -6.50 -38.16 28.58
C ALA A 34 -7.17 -38.64 27.27
N ALA A 35 -6.54 -38.25 26.16
CA ALA A 35 -6.49 -38.91 24.86
C ALA A 35 -7.81 -39.29 24.16
N SER A 36 -8.12 -38.58 23.08
CA SER A 36 -8.48 -39.19 21.78
C SER A 36 -8.50 -38.16 20.65
N MET A 37 -8.16 -38.66 19.48
CA MET A 37 -7.73 -38.02 18.25
C MET A 37 -8.82 -37.28 17.44
N LEU A 38 -8.31 -36.34 16.63
CA LEU A 38 -8.70 -36.03 15.24
C LEU A 38 -9.97 -35.19 14.94
N VAL A 39 -9.67 -34.01 14.37
CA VAL A 39 -10.27 -33.37 13.19
C VAL A 39 -11.43 -32.38 13.41
N ALA A 40 -11.27 -31.26 12.67
CA ALA A 40 -12.23 -30.24 12.25
C ALA A 40 -12.38 -29.00 13.15
N GLY A 41 -11.73 -27.93 12.70
CA GLY A 41 -12.01 -26.56 13.08
C GLY A 41 -11.16 -25.53 12.34
N VAL A 42 -10.66 -25.84 11.14
CA VAL A 42 -9.95 -24.87 10.29
C VAL A 42 -11.02 -24.05 9.56
N LEU A 43 -11.55 -22.99 10.16
CA LEU A 43 -12.40 -22.01 9.48
C LEU A 43 -12.60 -20.74 10.34
N SER A 44 -11.64 -19.83 10.28
CA SER A 44 -11.78 -18.37 10.56
C SER A 44 -10.38 -17.76 10.53
N CYS A 45 -10.02 -16.73 9.77
CA CYS A 45 -10.80 -15.73 9.04
C CYS A 45 -10.18 -15.49 7.66
N ALA A 46 -11.03 -15.02 6.75
CA ALA A 46 -10.75 -14.60 5.40
C ALA A 46 -9.49 -13.72 5.24
N ALA A 47 -8.66 -14.10 4.28
CA ALA A 47 -7.94 -13.24 3.34
C ALA A 47 -7.60 -11.81 3.78
N SER A 48 -6.71 -11.67 4.76
CA SER A 48 -5.66 -10.65 4.61
C SER A 48 -4.66 -11.24 3.63
N SER A 49 -4.76 -10.90 2.34
CA SER A 49 -3.64 -11.12 1.43
C SER A 49 -2.50 -10.22 1.94
N VAL A 50 -1.74 -10.71 2.91
CA VAL A 50 -0.56 -10.03 3.42
C VAL A 50 0.31 -9.82 2.20
N PHE A 51 0.60 -8.56 1.87
CA PHE A 51 1.55 -8.23 0.82
C PHE A 51 2.88 -8.83 1.26
N GLN A 52 3.18 -10.02 0.76
CA GLN A 52 4.37 -10.76 1.08
C GLN A 52 5.25 -10.75 -0.16
N LEU A 53 6.41 -10.12 -0.01
CA LEU A 53 7.45 -10.14 -1.04
C LEU A 53 8.05 -11.54 -1.08
N SER A 54 8.34 -12.02 -2.27
CA SER A 54 9.20 -13.18 -2.46
C SER A 54 10.59 -12.91 -1.88
N GLY A 55 11.35 -13.97 -1.58
CA GLY A 55 12.72 -13.83 -1.06
C GLY A 55 13.61 -13.01 -1.99
N ASP A 56 13.44 -13.17 -3.30
CA ASP A 56 14.20 -12.46 -4.32
C ASP A 56 13.81 -10.97 -4.42
N GLU A 57 12.52 -10.64 -4.31
CA GLU A 57 12.05 -9.25 -4.24
C GLU A 57 12.56 -8.55 -2.98
N GLN A 58 12.55 -9.25 -1.83
CA GLN A 58 13.05 -8.71 -0.57
C GLN A 58 14.57 -8.46 -0.61
N ALA A 59 15.32 -9.39 -1.20
CA ALA A 59 16.77 -9.23 -1.39
C ALA A 59 17.09 -8.08 -2.34
N SER A 60 16.37 -7.99 -3.45
CA SER A 60 16.53 -6.90 -4.42
C SER A 60 16.16 -5.54 -3.82
N LEU A 61 15.08 -5.46 -3.04
CA LEU A 61 14.71 -4.26 -2.30
C LEU A 61 15.82 -3.85 -1.32
N HIS A 62 16.39 -4.81 -0.59
CA HIS A 62 17.48 -4.53 0.33
C HIS A 62 18.71 -3.93 -0.38
N LEU A 63 19.06 -4.45 -1.57
CA LEU A 63 20.13 -3.87 -2.41
C LEU A 63 19.79 -2.45 -2.87
N ALA A 64 18.54 -2.21 -3.27
CA ALA A 64 18.10 -0.86 -3.65
C ALA A 64 18.23 0.13 -2.49
N MET A 65 17.82 -0.25 -1.27
CA MET A 65 17.97 0.59 -0.07
C MET A 65 19.43 0.90 0.28
N GLY A 66 20.37 0.04 -0.14
CA GLY A 66 21.82 0.31 0.00
C GLY A 66 22.40 1.22 -1.08
N THR A 67 21.64 1.58 -2.11
CA THR A 67 22.13 2.40 -3.23
C THR A 67 22.21 3.86 -2.82
N PRO A 68 23.33 4.55 -3.03
CA PRO A 68 23.42 5.97 -2.71
C PRO A 68 22.49 6.79 -3.60
N LEU A 69 21.79 7.76 -3.02
CA LEU A 69 20.92 8.69 -3.76
C LEU A 69 21.69 9.67 -4.64
N THR A 70 23.00 9.82 -4.38
CA THR A 70 23.93 10.59 -5.20
C THR A 70 25.09 9.70 -5.63
N PHE A 71 25.32 9.57 -6.93
CA PHE A 71 26.35 8.69 -7.47
C PHE A 71 26.95 9.22 -8.76
N THR A 72 28.19 8.82 -9.04
CA THR A 72 28.90 9.22 -10.25
C THR A 72 28.91 8.08 -11.25
N VAL A 73 28.54 8.37 -12.50
CA VAL A 73 28.64 7.43 -13.63
C VAL A 73 29.69 7.90 -14.63
N PRO A 74 30.42 6.99 -15.30
CA PRO A 74 31.30 7.33 -16.40
C PRO A 74 30.55 8.08 -17.52
N ARG A 75 31.23 9.00 -18.19
CA ARG A 75 30.62 9.88 -19.20
C ARG A 75 30.01 9.09 -20.36
N GLU A 76 30.59 7.95 -20.70
CA GLU A 76 30.16 7.04 -21.76
C GLU A 76 28.76 6.45 -21.48
N ARG A 77 28.38 6.34 -20.21
CA ARG A 77 27.06 5.82 -19.78
C ARG A 77 26.07 6.93 -19.43
N SER A 78 26.47 8.20 -19.54
CA SER A 78 25.67 9.34 -19.05
C SER A 78 24.32 9.48 -19.74
N LEU A 79 24.27 9.34 -21.08
CA LEU A 79 23.04 9.42 -21.85
C LEU A 79 22.08 8.29 -21.45
N GLN A 80 22.55 7.05 -21.46
CA GLN A 80 21.73 5.90 -21.07
C GLN A 80 21.22 6.01 -19.63
N THR A 81 22.05 6.51 -18.71
CA THR A 81 21.66 6.74 -17.31
C THR A 81 20.58 7.81 -17.20
N TRP A 82 20.68 8.88 -18.00
CA TRP A 82 19.67 9.93 -18.05
C TRP A 82 18.36 9.44 -18.64
N ASP A 83 18.39 8.69 -19.74
CA ASP A 83 17.19 8.12 -20.36
C ASP A 83 16.42 7.22 -19.39
N ARG A 84 17.15 6.46 -18.55
CA ARG A 84 16.53 5.68 -17.46
C ARG A 84 15.86 6.56 -16.42
N ALA A 85 16.41 7.71 -16.07
CA ALA A 85 15.77 8.64 -15.15
C ALA A 85 14.43 9.14 -15.71
N HIS A 86 14.39 9.52 -16.99
CA HIS A 86 13.14 9.89 -17.67
C HIS A 86 12.13 8.75 -17.64
N ALA A 87 12.54 7.55 -18.06
CA ALA A 87 11.67 6.38 -18.12
C ALA A 87 11.12 5.98 -16.74
N PHE A 88 11.91 6.15 -15.68
CA PHE A 88 11.45 5.88 -14.31
C PHE A 88 10.41 6.91 -13.86
N VAL A 89 10.71 8.20 -14.00
CA VAL A 89 9.82 9.28 -13.57
C VAL A 89 8.50 9.22 -14.33
N ASP A 90 8.54 9.03 -15.65
CA ASP A 90 7.35 8.90 -16.49
C ASP A 90 6.43 7.74 -16.06
N ARG A 91 7.03 6.61 -15.67
CA ARG A 91 6.27 5.41 -15.29
C ARG A 91 5.72 5.44 -13.86
N TYR A 92 6.47 6.04 -12.93
CA TYR A 92 6.22 5.85 -11.50
C TYR A 92 5.84 7.12 -10.73
N ALA A 93 6.03 8.32 -11.28
CA ALA A 93 5.60 9.54 -10.60
C ALA A 93 4.07 9.66 -10.61
N SER A 94 3.48 9.90 -9.43
CA SER A 94 2.07 10.28 -9.33
C SER A 94 1.87 11.81 -9.34
N MET A 95 2.91 12.58 -9.04
CA MET A 95 2.97 14.02 -9.29
C MET A 95 3.22 14.36 -10.76
N LYS A 96 2.74 15.52 -11.21
CA LYS A 96 2.89 15.95 -12.62
C LYS A 96 4.30 16.43 -12.90
N LEU A 97 4.79 16.18 -14.11
CA LEU A 97 6.08 16.69 -14.56
C LEU A 97 6.02 18.23 -14.68
N ARG A 98 6.91 18.93 -13.97
CA ARG A 98 7.00 20.39 -13.94
C ARG A 98 7.98 20.91 -14.97
N SER A 99 9.17 20.30 -14.98
CA SER A 99 10.32 20.79 -15.72
C SER A 99 11.17 19.60 -16.16
N VAL A 100 11.57 19.66 -17.41
CA VAL A 100 12.48 18.71 -18.04
C VAL A 100 13.51 19.54 -18.79
N THR A 101 14.74 19.55 -18.29
CA THR A 101 15.87 20.18 -18.95
C THR A 101 16.95 19.15 -19.20
N ASP A 102 18.02 19.56 -19.89
CA ASP A 102 19.21 18.74 -20.07
C ASP A 102 19.94 18.43 -18.77
N SER A 103 19.58 18.99 -17.62
CA SER A 103 20.28 18.73 -16.36
C SER A 103 19.36 18.40 -15.19
N MET A 104 18.04 18.50 -15.37
CA MET A 104 17.11 18.39 -14.28
C MET A 104 15.73 17.88 -14.73
N LEU A 105 15.20 16.92 -13.99
CA LEU A 105 13.83 16.43 -14.02
C LEU A 105 13.18 16.81 -12.71
N VAL A 106 12.06 17.53 -12.75
CA VAL A 106 11.32 17.92 -11.55
C VAL A 106 9.85 17.66 -11.78
N THR A 107 9.23 16.96 -10.85
CA THR A 107 7.77 16.88 -10.74
C THR A 107 7.26 17.85 -9.67
N TYR A 108 5.98 18.18 -9.71
CA TYR A 108 5.34 19.02 -8.72
C TYR A 108 3.98 18.49 -8.34
N ASP A 109 3.59 18.82 -7.12
CA ASP A 109 2.22 18.64 -6.68
C ASP A 109 1.37 19.80 -7.18
N PRO A 110 0.43 19.59 -8.12
CA PRO A 110 -0.44 20.68 -8.56
C PRO A 110 -1.31 21.11 -7.39
N PRO A 111 -1.43 22.43 -7.12
CA PRO A 111 -2.32 22.91 -6.07
C PRO A 111 -3.75 22.49 -6.43
N THR A 112 -4.41 21.84 -5.48
CA THR A 112 -5.79 21.36 -5.55
C THR A 112 -6.78 22.54 -5.53
N TYR A 113 -6.68 23.49 -6.45
CA TYR A 113 -7.72 24.51 -6.60
C TYR A 113 -8.97 23.84 -7.19
N ALA A 114 -10.13 24.14 -6.59
CA ALA A 114 -11.42 23.51 -6.83
C ALA A 114 -11.78 23.46 -8.33
N GLN A 115 -11.51 22.32 -8.96
CA GLN A 115 -12.18 21.93 -10.19
C GLN A 115 -13.58 21.45 -9.80
N VAL A 116 -14.56 22.28 -10.12
CA VAL A 116 -16.00 22.02 -10.04
C VAL A 116 -16.35 20.68 -10.71
N PRO A 117 -17.26 19.89 -10.11
CA PRO A 117 -16.88 18.83 -9.18
C PRO A 117 -16.07 17.72 -9.89
N ALA A 118 -14.81 17.56 -9.49
CA ALA A 118 -14.10 16.30 -9.75
C ALA A 118 -14.85 15.15 -9.05
N PRO A 119 -15.03 13.99 -9.70
CA PRO A 119 -15.52 12.80 -9.01
C PRO A 119 -14.63 12.59 -7.79
N VAL A 120 -15.26 12.42 -6.62
CA VAL A 120 -14.58 12.22 -5.33
C VAL A 120 -13.52 11.15 -5.50
N GLU A 121 -12.25 11.54 -5.61
CA GLU A 121 -11.14 10.61 -5.47
C GLU A 121 -11.19 10.14 -4.02
N ALA A 122 -11.80 8.97 -3.82
CA ALA A 122 -11.95 8.33 -2.54
C ALA A 122 -10.55 7.91 -2.05
N GLY A 123 -9.93 8.79 -1.29
CA GLY A 123 -8.65 8.54 -0.64
C GLY A 123 -7.79 9.79 -0.69
N SER A 124 -7.38 10.28 0.48
CA SER A 124 -6.19 11.11 0.60
C SER A 124 -4.97 10.26 0.18
N SER A 125 -4.81 9.99 -1.12
CA SER A 125 -3.65 9.27 -1.65
C SER A 125 -2.46 10.21 -1.56
N ILE A 126 -1.44 9.74 -0.84
CA ILE A 126 -0.16 10.42 -0.81
C ILE A 126 0.41 10.32 -2.21
N ARG A 127 0.73 11.46 -2.82
CA ARG A 127 1.34 11.51 -4.15
C ARG A 127 2.85 11.60 -3.99
N PHE A 128 3.58 11.05 -4.96
CA PHE A 128 5.03 11.00 -4.97
C PHE A 128 5.57 11.70 -6.21
N GLY A 129 6.49 12.61 -5.97
CA GLY A 129 7.22 13.33 -7.00
C GLY A 129 8.71 13.06 -6.91
N TYR A 130 9.40 13.26 -8.02
CA TYR A 130 10.83 13.05 -8.14
C TYR A 130 11.54 14.33 -8.58
N THR A 131 12.73 14.52 -8.02
CA THR A 131 13.74 15.44 -8.54
C THR A 131 14.96 14.61 -8.89
N VAL A 132 15.36 14.64 -10.16
CA VAL A 132 16.61 14.01 -10.61
C VAL A 132 17.46 15.09 -11.27
N SER A 133 18.69 15.26 -10.80
CA SER A 133 19.64 16.19 -11.41
C SER A 133 20.87 15.46 -11.92
N ARG A 134 21.51 16.04 -12.94
CA ARG A 134 22.82 15.60 -13.41
C ARG A 134 23.80 16.76 -13.51
N THR A 135 24.99 16.56 -12.96
CA THR A 135 26.07 17.56 -12.94
C THR A 135 27.33 16.97 -13.55
N SER A 136 27.96 17.70 -14.45
CA SER A 136 29.24 17.27 -15.03
C SER A 136 30.38 17.45 -14.02
N LEU A 137 31.14 16.39 -13.78
CA LEU A 137 32.38 16.39 -13.01
C LEU A 137 33.57 16.03 -13.91
N ALA A 138 34.78 16.14 -13.37
CA ALA A 138 36.00 15.73 -14.07
C ALA A 138 35.98 14.24 -14.44
N ASP A 139 35.58 13.40 -13.48
CA ASP A 139 35.65 11.93 -13.59
C ASP A 139 34.35 11.28 -14.09
N GLY A 140 33.33 12.07 -14.47
CA GLY A 140 32.06 11.55 -14.93
C GLY A 140 30.90 12.52 -14.77
N ILE A 141 29.69 11.96 -14.70
CA ILE A 141 28.46 12.71 -14.41
C ILE A 141 27.94 12.27 -13.04
N GLN A 142 27.77 13.21 -12.14
CA GLN A 142 27.08 12.95 -10.87
C GLN A 142 25.57 13.06 -11.09
N ILE A 143 24.85 12.03 -10.68
CA ILE A 143 23.40 11.98 -10.62
C ILE A 143 22.97 12.11 -9.17
N ALA A 144 21.97 12.94 -8.89
CA ALA A 144 21.31 12.99 -7.59
C ALA A 144 19.80 12.75 -7.77
N VAL A 145 19.24 11.90 -6.91
CA VAL A 145 17.85 11.46 -6.95
C VAL A 145 17.19 11.83 -5.63
N THR A 146 15.99 12.39 -5.69
CA THR A 146 15.16 12.65 -4.51
C THR A 146 13.71 12.34 -4.85
N CYS A 147 12.98 11.77 -3.90
CA CYS A 147 11.55 11.59 -3.97
C CYS A 147 10.88 12.40 -2.85
N THR A 148 9.77 13.04 -3.16
CA THR A 148 9.01 13.88 -2.24
C THR A 148 7.56 13.41 -2.19
N ALA A 149 7.05 13.19 -0.99
CA ALA A 149 5.63 12.92 -0.77
C ALA A 149 4.83 14.24 -0.69
N SER A 150 3.55 14.22 -1.09
CA SER A 150 2.62 15.36 -0.92
C SER A 150 2.25 15.62 0.54
N SER A 151 2.57 14.68 1.44
CA SER A 151 2.29 14.75 2.87
C SER A 151 3.40 14.06 3.67
N LYS A 152 3.62 14.53 4.91
CA LYS A 152 4.61 13.95 5.84
C LYS A 152 4.39 12.46 6.12
N LEU A 153 3.15 11.99 6.02
CA LEU A 153 2.81 10.57 6.23
C LEU A 153 3.54 9.63 5.26
N GLY A 154 3.97 10.14 4.10
CA GLY A 154 4.65 9.35 3.07
C GLY A 154 6.15 9.51 3.02
N GLU A 155 6.78 10.19 3.97
CA GLU A 155 8.23 10.44 3.92
C GLU A 155 9.04 9.14 3.85
N LYS A 156 8.62 8.10 4.58
CA LYS A 156 9.28 6.79 4.55
C LYS A 156 9.11 6.09 3.20
N ASP A 157 7.93 6.16 2.61
CA ASP A 157 7.66 5.57 1.30
C ASP A 157 8.38 6.33 0.19
N ALA A 158 8.50 7.66 0.34
CA ALA A 158 9.28 8.50 -0.56
C ALA A 158 10.77 8.13 -0.51
N ASP A 159 11.34 7.95 0.68
CA ASP A 159 12.72 7.52 0.86
C ASP A 159 12.98 6.17 0.16
N GLN A 160 12.13 5.17 0.40
CA GLN A 160 12.21 3.88 -0.28
C GLN A 160 12.12 4.03 -1.81
N ASN A 161 11.15 4.80 -2.30
CA ASN A 161 10.97 5.06 -3.72
C ASN A 161 12.21 5.76 -4.33
N ALA A 162 12.86 6.67 -3.62
CA ALA A 162 14.08 7.35 -4.07
C ALA A 162 15.23 6.35 -4.25
N HIS A 163 15.38 5.41 -3.31
CA HIS A 163 16.39 4.35 -3.39
C HIS A 163 16.12 3.36 -4.53
N ILE A 164 14.87 2.94 -4.73
CA ILE A 164 14.48 2.10 -5.87
C ILE A 164 14.74 2.83 -7.20
N ALA A 165 14.44 4.13 -7.26
CA ALA A 165 14.72 4.97 -8.42
C ALA A 165 16.23 5.06 -8.69
N ALA A 166 17.04 5.37 -7.67
CA ALA A 166 18.49 5.44 -7.79
C ALA A 166 19.10 4.12 -8.28
N TYR A 167 18.64 2.99 -7.74
CA TYR A 167 19.07 1.66 -8.17
C TYR A 167 18.73 1.40 -9.65
N TYR A 168 17.51 1.68 -10.07
CA TYR A 168 17.11 1.52 -11.47
C TYR A 168 17.89 2.44 -12.41
N ILE A 169 18.10 3.70 -12.03
CA ILE A 169 18.85 4.66 -12.83
C ILE A 169 20.31 4.23 -12.96
N MET A 170 20.90 3.72 -11.88
CA MET A 170 22.29 3.23 -11.87
C MET A 170 22.45 1.94 -12.67
N MET A 171 21.59 0.94 -12.43
CA MET A 171 21.79 -0.45 -12.88
C MET A 171 20.97 -0.83 -14.11
N GLY A 172 19.86 -0.12 -14.38
CA GLY A 172 18.90 -0.47 -15.44
C GLY A 172 17.95 -1.60 -15.09
N ILE A 173 17.92 -2.05 -13.83
CA ILE A 173 17.07 -3.15 -13.35
C ILE A 173 16.17 -2.62 -12.25
N ILE A 174 14.88 -2.93 -12.32
CA ILE A 174 13.93 -2.57 -11.25
C ILE A 174 14.06 -3.59 -10.12
N ALA A 175 14.45 -3.14 -8.93
CA ALA A 175 14.66 -4.03 -7.79
C ALA A 175 13.37 -4.71 -7.33
N CYS A 176 12.29 -3.94 -7.19
CA CYS A 176 10.98 -4.45 -6.83
C CYS A 176 9.90 -3.49 -7.30
N ASP A 177 9.27 -3.80 -8.44
CA ASP A 177 8.20 -2.98 -9.03
C ASP A 177 7.00 -2.83 -8.07
N ARG A 178 6.64 -3.92 -7.39
CA ARG A 178 5.55 -3.97 -6.41
C ARG A 178 5.83 -3.18 -5.13
N CYS A 179 7.08 -2.83 -4.87
CA CYS A 179 7.49 -2.07 -3.69
C CYS A 179 7.42 -0.55 -3.93
N ILE A 180 7.15 -0.10 -5.16
CA ILE A 180 7.00 1.32 -5.47
C ILE A 180 5.59 1.76 -5.06
N VAL A 181 5.53 2.69 -4.11
CA VAL A 181 4.27 3.31 -3.65
C VAL A 181 3.91 4.46 -4.60
N ARG A 182 2.63 4.60 -4.98
CA ARG A 182 2.17 5.61 -5.96
C ARG A 182 0.94 6.37 -5.48
#